data_AF-A0A847J399-F1
#
_entry.id   AF-A0A847J399-F1
#
_cell.length_a   1.000
_cell.length_b   1.000
_cell.length_c   1.000
_cell.angle_alpha   90.00
_cell.angle_beta   90.00
_cell.angle_gamma   90.00
#
_symmetry.space_group_name_H-M   'P 1'
#
loop_
_entity.id
_entity.type
_entity.pdbx_description
1 polymer ?
#
loop_
_entity_poly.entity_id
_entity_poly.type
_entity_poly.pdbx_seq_one_letter_code
_entity_poly.pdbx_strand_id
1 'polypeptide(L)'
;MAENLTDIRTEIDKVDEQMISLLAQRGDLVKQAATFKRTVTDVQAPQRVATVIEKVKVLAREKGADEKLVEKLYRNMITDFIALEQEMLKLE
;
A
#
# COMPACT_ATOMS: atom_id res chain seq x y z
N MET A 1 6.34 21.56 -20.58
CA MET A 1 6.59 20.11 -20.72
C MET A 1 8.04 19.89 -20.31
N ALA A 2 8.40 18.74 -19.75
CA ALA A 2 9.80 18.46 -19.42
C ALA A 2 10.65 18.46 -20.71
N GLU A 3 11.75 19.20 -20.73
CA GLU A 3 12.56 19.41 -21.95
C GLU A 3 13.84 18.56 -21.93
N ASN A 4 14.22 18.05 -20.76
CA ASN A 4 15.40 17.23 -20.56
C ASN A 4 15.21 16.20 -19.43
N LEU A 5 16.20 15.33 -19.25
CA LEU A 5 16.17 14.26 -18.25
C LEU A 5 16.11 14.79 -16.81
N THR A 6 16.73 15.94 -16.52
CA THR A 6 16.67 16.57 -15.21
C THR A 6 15.25 17.00 -14.87
N ASP A 7 14.55 17.63 -15.83
CA ASP A 7 13.16 18.04 -15.64
C ASP A 7 12.26 16.82 -15.38
N ILE A 8 12.45 15.73 -16.14
CA ILE A 8 11.69 14.49 -15.93
C ILE A 8 11.93 13.93 -14.52
N ARG A 9 13.18 13.92 -14.05
CA ARG A 9 13.52 13.44 -12.70
C ARG A 9 12.89 14.32 -11.62
N THR A 10 12.89 15.64 -11.79
CA THR A 10 12.21 16.55 -10.87
C THR A 10 10.70 16.30 -10.81
N GLU A 11 10.06 15.98 -11.94
CA GLU A 11 8.64 15.60 -11.92
C GLU A 11 8.41 14.24 -11.24
N ILE A 12 9.31 13.27 -11.42
CA ILE A 12 9.28 11.98 -10.70
C ILE A 12 9.42 12.21 -9.20
N ASP A 13 10.38 13.03 -8.76
CA ASP A 13 10.61 13.32 -7.34
C ASP A 13 9.34 13.90 -6.67
N LYS A 14 8.60 14.77 -7.38
CA LYS A 14 7.32 15.32 -6.91
C LYS A 14 6.22 14.26 -6.79
N VAL A 15 6.21 13.28 -7.70
CA VAL A 15 5.26 12.15 -7.63
C VAL A 15 5.64 11.24 -6.48
N ASP A 16 6.93 10.98 -6.28
CA ASP A 16 7.44 10.16 -5.18
C ASP A 16 7.07 10.78 -3.83
N GLU A 17 7.21 12.09 -3.66
CA GLU A 17 6.78 12.79 -2.43
C GLU A 17 5.28 12.59 -2.13
N GLN A 18 4.44 12.66 -3.17
CA GLN A 18 3.00 12.40 -3.04
C GLN A 18 2.72 10.94 -2.69
N MET A 19 3.43 9.99 -3.32
CA MET A 19 3.30 8.56 -3.01
C MET A 19 3.68 8.28 -1.56
N ILE A 20 4.80 8.82 -1.07
CA ILE A 20 5.22 8.65 0.33
C ILE A 20 4.20 9.27 1.29
N SER A 21 3.66 10.44 0.98
CA SER A 21 2.61 11.08 1.78
C SER A 21 1.36 10.21 1.89
N LEU A 22 0.92 9.60 0.78
CA LEU A 22 -0.23 8.69 0.75
C LEU A 22 0.06 7.37 1.49
N LEU A 23 1.28 6.85 1.38
CA LEU A 23 1.72 5.66 2.10
C LEU A 23 1.71 5.89 3.62
N ALA A 24 2.19 7.06 4.08
CA ALA A 24 2.14 7.44 5.49
C ALA A 24 0.69 7.48 6.00
N GLN A 25 -0.20 8.16 5.29
CA GLN A 25 -1.63 8.21 5.62
C GLN A 25 -2.26 6.81 5.68
N ARG A 26 -1.95 5.96 4.70
CA ARG A 26 -2.42 4.56 4.70
C ARG A 26 -1.89 3.79 5.90
N GLY A 27 -0.62 3.97 6.27
CA GLY A 27 -0.02 3.34 7.43
C GLY A 27 -0.67 3.75 8.74
N ASP A 28 -1.04 5.02 8.90
CA ASP A 28 -1.75 5.49 10.08
C ASP A 28 -3.16 4.89 10.18
N LEU A 29 -3.85 4.69 9.05
CA LEU A 29 -5.12 3.97 9.02
C LEU A 29 -4.96 2.49 9.41
N VAL A 30 -3.88 1.83 8.98
CA VAL A 30 -3.57 0.45 9.40
C VAL A 30 -3.33 0.39 10.90
N LYS A 31 -2.51 1.29 11.47
CA LYS A 31 -2.26 1.33 12.92
C LYS A 31 -3.55 1.55 13.72
N GLN A 32 -4.44 2.41 13.24
CA GLN A 32 -5.77 2.61 13.84
C GLN A 32 -6.60 1.32 13.75
N ALA A 33 -6.63 0.66 12.60
CA ALA A 33 -7.33 -0.61 12.42
C ALA A 33 -6.78 -1.71 13.35
N ALA A 34 -5.47 -1.75 13.59
CA ALA A 34 -4.81 -2.70 14.47
C ALA A 34 -5.38 -2.67 15.90
N THR A 35 -5.81 -1.50 16.38
CA THR A 35 -6.41 -1.35 17.72
C THR A 35 -7.73 -2.12 17.90
N PHE A 36 -8.39 -2.50 16.81
CA PHE A 36 -9.62 -3.29 16.81
C PHE A 36 -9.38 -4.79 16.64
N LYS A 37 -8.16 -5.20 16.25
CA LYS A 37 -7.81 -6.59 15.96
C LYS A 37 -7.27 -7.27 17.21
N ARG A 38 -7.73 -8.50 17.49
CA ARG A 38 -7.37 -9.23 18.72
C ARG A 38 -6.73 -10.58 18.45
N THR A 39 -6.91 -11.12 17.26
CA THR A 39 -6.40 -12.44 16.87
C THR A 39 -5.51 -12.36 15.64
N VAL A 40 -4.68 -13.40 15.43
CA VAL A 40 -3.85 -13.53 14.22
C VAL A 40 -4.71 -13.52 12.96
N THR A 41 -5.91 -14.12 13.01
CA THR A 41 -6.85 -14.13 11.87
C THR A 41 -7.40 -12.74 11.56
N ASP A 42 -7.65 -11.92 12.58
CA ASP A 42 -8.07 -10.51 12.39
C ASP A 42 -6.94 -9.69 11.75
N VAL A 43 -5.68 -9.98 12.10
CA VAL A 43 -4.50 -9.33 11.55
C VAL A 43 -4.26 -9.71 10.09
N GLN A 44 -4.22 -11.00 9.79
CA GLN A 44 -3.99 -11.50 8.44
C GLN A 44 -5.16 -11.22 7.48
N ALA A 45 -6.40 -11.28 7.97
CA ALA A 45 -7.64 -10.97 7.25
C ALA A 45 -7.63 -11.38 5.76
N PRO A 46 -7.44 -12.67 5.42
CA PRO A 46 -7.14 -13.11 4.04
C PRO A 46 -8.22 -12.69 3.03
N GLN A 47 -9.50 -12.72 3.42
CA GLN A 47 -10.61 -12.23 2.58
C GLN A 47 -10.51 -10.72 2.30
N ARG A 48 -10.09 -9.94 3.30
CA ARG A 48 -9.88 -8.50 3.13
C ARG A 48 -8.72 -8.23 2.19
N VAL A 49 -7.62 -8.97 2.30
CA VAL A 49 -6.46 -8.86 1.40
C VAL A 49 -6.88 -9.13 -0.04
N ALA A 50 -7.58 -10.24 -0.32
CA ALA A 50 -8.08 -10.55 -1.65
C ALA A 50 -8.96 -9.42 -2.22
N THR A 51 -9.85 -8.87 -1.40
CA THR A 51 -10.72 -7.74 -1.78
C THR A 51 -9.91 -6.48 -2.10
N VAL A 52 -8.85 -6.16 -1.34
CA VAL A 52 -7.97 -5.01 -1.67
C VAL A 52 -7.29 -5.24 -3.01
N ILE A 53 -6.73 -6.43 -3.23
CA ILE A 53 -5.97 -6.73 -4.45
C ILE A 53 -6.83 -6.60 -5.70
N GLU A 54 -8.03 -7.18 -5.71
CA GLU A 54 -8.91 -7.04 -6.87
C GLU A 54 -9.34 -5.58 -7.11
N LYS A 55 -9.61 -4.82 -6.04
CA LYS A 55 -9.94 -3.39 -6.16
C LYS A 55 -8.79 -2.59 -6.79
N VAL A 56 -7.55 -2.82 -6.38
CA VAL A 56 -6.41 -2.03 -6.87
C VAL A 56 -6.01 -2.41 -8.29
N LYS A 57 -6.24 -3.66 -8.71
CA LYS A 57 -6.06 -4.08 -10.11
C LYS A 57 -7.07 -3.38 -11.02
N VAL A 58 -8.33 -3.30 -10.62
CA VAL A 58 -9.36 -2.53 -11.33
C VAL A 58 -8.96 -1.05 -11.44
N LEU A 59 -8.55 -0.44 -10.33
CA LEU A 59 -8.08 0.95 -10.33
C LEU A 59 -6.83 1.15 -11.20
N ALA A 60 -5.89 0.21 -11.21
CA ALA A 60 -4.71 0.27 -12.06
C ALA A 60 -5.11 0.33 -13.54
N ARG A 61 -6.01 -0.57 -13.96
CA ARG A 61 -6.55 -0.59 -15.32
C ARG A 61 -7.24 0.73 -15.68
N GLU A 62 -8.10 1.24 -14.82
CA GLU A 62 -8.81 2.52 -15.03
C GLU A 62 -7.88 3.73 -15.13
N LYS A 63 -6.73 3.68 -14.45
CA LYS A 63 -5.73 4.75 -14.45
C LYS A 63 -4.61 4.54 -15.47
N GLY A 64 -4.66 3.48 -16.27
CA GLY A 64 -3.63 3.16 -17.27
C GLY A 64 -2.30 2.67 -16.67
N ALA A 65 -2.31 2.21 -15.42
CA ALA A 65 -1.14 1.61 -14.77
C ALA A 65 -1.08 0.09 -15.03
N ASP A 66 0.13 -0.48 -14.94
CA ASP A 66 0.32 -1.92 -15.08
C ASP A 66 -0.27 -2.68 -13.87
N GLU A 67 -1.27 -3.52 -14.13
CA GLU A 67 -1.98 -4.28 -13.09
C GLU A 67 -1.06 -5.20 -12.29
N LYS A 68 -0.06 -5.82 -12.93
CA LYS A 68 0.87 -6.75 -12.26
C LYS A 68 1.83 -6.01 -11.34
N LEU A 69 2.31 -4.84 -11.77
CA LEU A 69 3.14 -3.97 -10.94
C LEU A 69 2.36 -3.50 -9.71
N VAL A 70 1.14 -2.97 -9.90
CA VAL A 70 0.30 -2.49 -8.79
C VAL A 70 -0.03 -3.63 -7.84
N GLU A 71 -0.41 -4.81 -8.34
CA GLU A 71 -0.65 -5.98 -7.50
C GLU A 71 0.57 -6.34 -6.65
N LYS A 72 1.77 -6.40 -7.26
CA LYS A 72 3.02 -6.73 -6.55
C LYS A 72 3.32 -5.73 -5.43
N LEU A 73 3.19 -4.43 -5.72
CA LEU A 73 3.40 -3.35 -4.74
C LEU A 73 2.43 -3.48 -3.57
N TYR A 74 1.15 -3.70 -3.85
CA TYR A 74 0.14 -3.82 -2.80
C TYR A 74 0.30 -5.09 -1.96
N ARG A 75 0.68 -6.22 -2.56
CA ARG A 75 0.96 -7.45 -1.81
C ARG A 75 2.12 -7.26 -0.84
N ASN A 76 3.23 -6.71 -1.30
CA ASN A 76 4.39 -6.45 -0.43
C ASN A 76 4.03 -5.48 0.69
N MET A 77 3.40 -4.36 0.34
CA MET A 77 2.97 -3.36 1.33
C MET A 77 2.02 -3.97 2.38
N ILE A 78 1.05 -4.79 1.97
CA ILE A 78 0.12 -5.45 2.91
C ILE A 78 0.86 -6.42 3.82
N THR A 79 1.80 -7.22 3.28
CA THR A 79 2.62 -8.13 4.07
C THR A 79 3.41 -7.37 5.15
N ASP A 80 4.06 -6.26 4.79
CA ASP A 80 4.84 -5.47 5.73
C ASP A 80 3.96 -4.84 6.83
N PHE A 81 2.75 -4.40 6.46
CA PHE A 81 1.78 -3.90 7.43
C PHE A 81 1.27 -4.98 8.38
N ILE A 82 0.99 -6.19 7.89
CA ILE A 82 0.59 -7.33 8.73
C ILE A 82 1.70 -7.65 9.73
N ALA A 83 2.96 -7.68 9.29
CA ALA A 83 4.10 -7.92 10.18
C ALA A 83 4.20 -6.86 11.28
N LEU A 84 4.07 -5.58 10.92
CA LEU A 84 4.04 -4.47 11.88
C LEU A 84 2.88 -4.59 12.88
N GLU A 85 1.68 -4.98 12.41
CA GLU A 85 0.53 -5.21 13.29
C GLU A 85 0.76 -6.38 14.26
N GLN A 86 1.37 -7.48 13.82
CA GLN A 86 1.71 -8.63 14.66
C GLN A 86 2.70 -8.23 15.77
N GLU A 87 3.74 -7.46 15.43
CA GLU A 87 4.71 -6.94 16.40
C GLU A 87 4.04 -6.03 17.44
N MET A 88 3.16 -5.11 17.00
CA MET A 88 2.44 -4.20 17.89
C MET A 88 1.52 -4.94 18.88
N LEU A 89 0.91 -6.05 18.43
CA LEU A 89 0.00 -6.86 19.23
C LEU A 89 0.72 -7.96 20.02
N LYS A 90 2.06 -8.09 19.88
CA LYS A 90 2.87 -9.18 20.45
C LYS A 90 2.34 -10.57 20.10
N LEU A 91 1.83 -10.71 18.88
CA LEU A 91 1.36 -11.99 18.36
C LEU A 91 2.54 -12.69 17.70
N GLU A 92 2.92 -13.86 18.21
CA GLU A 92 3.93 -14.76 17.63
C GLU A 92 3.37 -15.60 16.47
#